data_AF-A0AA38IMS3-F1
#
_entry.id   AF-A0AA38IMS3-F1
#
_cell.length_a   1.000
_cell.length_b   1.000
_cell.length_c   1.000
_cell.angle_alpha   90.00
_cell.angle_beta   90.00
_cell.angle_gamma   90.00
#
_symmetry.space_group_name_H-M   'P 1'
#
loop_
_entity.id
_entity.type
_entity.pdbx_description
1 polymer ?
#
loop_
_entity_poly.entity_id
_entity_poly.type
_entity_poly.pdbx_seq_one_letter_code
_entity_poly.pdbx_strand_id
1 'polypeptide(L)'
;MRAEDVETIAETIRLKTVTEESTPIMGEQSVKICIDQLRIRHRALVASMKNDLILGVDLISRHGLTVDPVKKLQTGDGIDQRKTRFNRRKKTVVEDNKWTIARRRRDQGEDNDIGPLLRWKEDGINRPGWSEISDESPSFKALWAQ
;
A
#
# COMPACT_ATOMS: atom_id res chain seq x y z
N MET A 1 -45.19 7.80 18.58
CA MET A 1 -44.23 8.63 17.82
C MET A 1 -42.86 8.05 18.13
N ARG A 2 -42.30 7.31 17.17
CA ARG A 2 -41.13 6.44 17.34
C ARG A 2 -39.87 7.28 17.41
N ALA A 3 -38.93 6.87 18.27
CA ALA A 3 -37.58 7.41 18.38
C ALA A 3 -36.72 6.91 17.20
N GLU A 4 -37.15 7.23 15.99
CA GLU A 4 -36.38 7.06 14.78
C GLU A 4 -35.62 8.38 14.54
N ASP A 5 -34.34 8.25 14.20
CA ASP A 5 -33.54 9.26 13.49
C ASP A 5 -32.82 10.34 14.29
N VAL A 6 -32.20 9.98 15.42
CA VAL A 6 -31.00 10.70 15.89
C VAL A 6 -29.76 9.96 15.36
N GLU A 7 -29.39 10.28 14.12
CA GLU A 7 -28.08 10.86 13.80
C GLU A 7 -26.86 10.05 14.33
N THR A 8 -26.00 9.37 13.58
CA THR A 8 -25.59 9.42 12.18
C THR A 8 -24.70 8.19 11.99
N ILE A 9 -24.97 7.35 11.01
CA ILE A 9 -24.02 6.51 10.24
C ILE A 9 -22.59 6.46 10.82
N ALA A 10 -22.40 5.82 11.97
CA ALA A 10 -21.09 5.37 12.40
C ALA A 10 -20.79 4.13 11.58
N GLU A 11 -20.51 4.34 10.29
CA GLU A 11 -20.04 3.27 9.41
C GLU A 11 -18.95 2.51 10.14
N THR A 12 -19.13 1.20 10.22
CA THR A 12 -18.37 0.21 10.99
C THR A 12 -16.94 0.10 10.48
N ILE A 13 -16.15 1.17 10.56
CA ILE A 13 -14.76 1.16 10.13
C ILE A 13 -14.01 0.24 11.10
N ARG A 14 -13.32 -0.74 10.52
CA ARG A 14 -12.55 -1.77 11.24
C ARG A 14 -11.14 -1.80 10.67
N LEU A 15 -10.15 -1.84 11.56
CA LEU A 15 -8.76 -2.11 11.18
C LEU A 15 -8.64 -3.61 10.91
N LYS A 16 -8.50 -3.99 9.63
CA LYS A 16 -8.26 -5.38 9.22
C LYS A 16 -6.76 -5.62 9.05
N THR A 17 -6.24 -6.65 9.69
CA THR A 17 -4.85 -7.10 9.55
C THR A 17 -4.72 -8.10 8.40
N VAL A 18 -3.47 -8.38 7.99
CA VAL A 18 -3.18 -9.39 6.95
C VAL A 18 -3.56 -10.80 7.41
N THR A 19 -3.58 -11.06 8.73
CA THR A 19 -4.01 -12.31 9.34
C THR A 19 -5.54 -12.41 9.51
N GLU A 20 -6.29 -11.52 8.86
CA GLU A 20 -7.75 -11.42 8.90
C GLU A 20 -8.36 -11.03 10.26
N GLU A 21 -7.55 -10.74 11.27
CA GLU A 21 -8.04 -10.18 12.53
C GLU A 21 -8.59 -8.76 12.29
N SER A 22 -9.69 -8.43 12.95
CA SER A 22 -10.42 -7.18 12.78
C SER A 22 -10.62 -6.48 14.12
N THR A 23 -10.04 -5.29 14.28
CA THR A 23 -10.24 -4.45 15.45
C THR A 23 -11.20 -3.29 15.11
N PRO A 24 -12.24 -3.04 15.93
CA PRO A 24 -13.09 -1.87 15.73
C PRO A 24 -12.31 -0.57 15.94
N ILE A 25 -12.53 0.41 15.07
CA ILE A 25 -12.07 1.78 15.31
C ILE A 25 -12.94 2.39 16.42
N MET A 26 -12.30 2.91 17.47
CA MET A 26 -12.93 3.50 18.65
C MET A 26 -13.29 4.97 18.45
N GLY A 27 -12.78 5.60 17.39
CA GLY A 27 -13.06 6.98 17.04
C GLY A 27 -11.90 7.62 16.30
N GLU A 28 -11.94 8.94 16.20
CA GLU A 28 -10.88 9.74 15.59
C GLU A 28 -10.33 10.76 16.57
N GLN A 29 -9.02 10.96 16.53
CA GLN A 29 -8.33 11.95 17.35
C GLN A 29 -7.48 12.86 16.46
N SER A 30 -7.57 14.17 16.71
CA SER A 30 -6.64 15.12 16.10
C SER A 30 -5.30 15.02 16.82
N VAL A 31 -4.26 14.62 16.07
CA VAL A 31 -2.89 14.45 16.58
C VAL A 31 -1.95 15.46 15.93
N LYS A 32 -1.02 15.97 16.74
CA LYS A 32 0.08 16.80 16.27
C LYS A 32 1.28 15.90 16.01
N ILE A 33 1.63 15.74 14.74
CA ILE A 33 2.78 14.95 14.30
C ILE A 33 3.92 15.93 14.00
N CYS A 34 5.03 15.77 14.71
CA CYS A 34 6.23 16.57 14.55
C CYS A 34 7.35 15.69 13.98
N ILE A 35 7.72 15.92 12.73
CA ILE A 35 8.85 15.24 12.07
C ILE A 35 9.88 16.31 11.72
N ASP A 36 10.93 16.43 12.54
CA ASP A 36 11.92 17.50 12.43
C ASP A 36 11.26 18.91 12.45
N GLN A 37 11.32 19.66 11.36
CA GLN A 37 10.67 20.99 11.24
C GLN A 37 9.21 20.90 10.76
N LEU A 38 8.76 19.73 10.33
CA LEU A 38 7.42 19.54 9.81
C LEU A 38 6.46 19.30 10.97
N ARG A 39 5.57 20.27 11.20
CA ARG A 39 4.50 20.18 12.19
C ARG A 39 3.18 20.04 11.45
N ILE A 40 2.56 18.88 11.58
CA ILE A 40 1.30 18.55 10.92
C ILE A 40 0.24 18.32 12.00
N ARG A 41 -0.96 18.83 11.75
CA ARG A 41 -2.17 18.35 12.43
C ARG A 41 -2.87 17.37 11.50
N HIS A 42 -3.01 16.13 11.94
CA HIS A 42 -3.66 15.07 11.17
C HIS A 42 -4.74 14.39 12.00
N ARG A 43 -5.80 13.92 11.35
CA ARG A 43 -6.82 13.09 12.00
C ARG A 43 -6.33 11.66 11.98
N ALA A 44 -6.11 11.07 13.15
CA ALA A 44 -5.74 9.68 13.31
C ALA A 44 -6.94 8.87 13.78
N LEU A 45 -7.07 7.66 13.26
CA LEU A 45 -8.04 6.68 13.78
C LEU A 45 -7.49 6.05 15.05
N VAL A 46 -8.33 5.90 16.06
CA VAL A 46 -7.98 5.28 17.34
C VAL A 46 -8.50 3.84 17.35
N ALA A 47 -7.63 2.87 17.62
CA ALA A 47 -7.97 1.46 17.69
C ALA A 47 -7.20 0.77 18.82
N SER A 48 -7.74 -0.32 19.35
CA SER A 48 -7.01 -1.17 20.30
C SER A 48 -6.06 -2.09 19.53
N MET A 49 -4.77 -1.74 19.50
CA MET A 49 -3.74 -2.46 18.74
C MET A 49 -2.51 -2.71 19.61
N LYS A 50 -1.75 -3.76 19.26
CA LYS A 50 -0.53 -4.13 20.00
C LYS A 50 0.64 -3.17 19.76
N ASN A 51 0.64 -2.45 18.64
CA ASN A 51 1.67 -1.47 18.30
C ASN A 51 1.22 -0.06 18.73
N ASP A 52 2.17 0.83 18.97
CA ASP A 52 1.85 2.17 19.48
C ASP A 52 1.25 3.12 18.43
N LEU A 53 1.69 3.01 17.16
CA LEU A 53 1.25 3.91 16.09
C LEU A 53 1.46 3.29 14.70
N ILE A 54 0.47 3.47 13.81
CA ILE A 54 0.60 3.18 12.38
C ILE A 54 0.54 4.51 11.63
N LEU A 55 1.59 4.79 10.85
CA LEU A 55 1.57 5.89 9.90
C LEU A 55 0.98 5.41 8.59
N GLY A 56 -0.22 5.88 8.27
CA GLY A 56 -0.88 5.59 7.01
C GLY A 56 -0.16 6.23 5.82
N VAL A 57 -0.36 5.63 4.64
CA VAL A 57 0.14 6.14 3.35
C VAL A 57 -0.48 7.50 2.97
N ASP A 58 -1.62 7.83 3.58
CA ASP A 58 -2.33 9.10 3.43
C ASP A 58 -1.51 10.26 3.99
N LEU A 59 -0.88 10.09 5.17
CA LEU A 59 0.00 11.08 5.77
C LEU A 59 1.23 11.29 4.88
N ILE A 60 1.79 10.20 4.36
CA ILE A 60 2.99 10.24 3.52
C ILE A 60 2.73 11.02 2.24
N SER A 61 1.64 10.66 1.55
CA SER A 61 1.25 11.29 0.28
C SER A 61 0.85 12.75 0.45
N ARG A 62 0.05 13.07 1.48
CA ARG A 62 -0.47 14.43 1.70
C ARG A 62 0.62 15.44 2.04
N HIS A 63 1.69 15.00 2.69
CA HIS A 63 2.77 15.89 3.13
C HIS A 63 4.09 15.72 2.38
N GLY A 64 4.09 14.94 1.29
CA GLY A 64 5.27 14.73 0.45
C GLY A 64 6.43 14.07 1.20
N LEU A 65 6.10 13.17 2.14
CA LEU A 65 7.09 12.42 2.89
C LEU A 65 7.57 11.24 2.06
N THR A 66 8.81 10.83 2.28
CA THR A 66 9.39 9.62 1.67
C THR A 66 9.98 8.76 2.77
N VAL A 67 9.68 7.47 2.76
CA VAL A 67 10.29 6.51 3.68
C VAL A 67 11.67 6.13 3.14
N ASP A 68 12.71 6.45 3.90
CA ASP A 68 14.09 6.02 3.60
C ASP A 68 14.35 4.70 4.33
N PRO A 69 14.43 3.54 3.62
CA PRO A 69 14.59 2.24 4.25
C PRO A 69 15.95 2.05 4.94
N VAL A 70 16.95 2.88 4.60
CA VAL A 70 18.30 2.79 5.17
C VAL A 70 18.36 3.45 6.55
N LYS A 71 17.45 4.38 6.83
CA LYS A 71 17.41 5.12 8.09
C LYS A 71 16.23 4.63 8.92
N LYS A 72 16.54 3.90 9.99
CA LYS A 72 15.53 3.50 10.98
C LYS A 72 14.87 4.74 11.57
N LEU A 73 13.53 4.77 11.56
CA LEU A 73 12.76 5.73 12.33
C LEU A 73 12.97 5.41 13.82
N GLN A 74 13.53 6.36 14.55
CA GLN A 74 13.63 6.26 16.00
C GLN A 74 12.38 6.89 16.61
N THR A 75 11.55 6.08 17.27
CA THR A 75 10.51 6.58 18.17
C THR A 75 11.21 7.19 19.37
N GLY A 76 11.11 8.51 19.53
CA GLY A 76 11.63 9.20 20.69
C GLY A 76 10.65 9.03 21.85
N ASP A 77 11.01 8.21 22.84
CA ASP A 77 10.34 8.20 24.13
C ASP A 77 10.62 9.53 24.84
N GLY A 78 9.58 10.37 24.92
CA GLY A 78 9.59 11.53 25.81
C GLY A 78 10.36 12.74 25.29
N ILE A 79 9.69 13.88 25.44
CA ILE A 79 10.20 15.24 25.69
C ILE A 79 11.73 15.42 25.55
N ASP A 80 12.09 16.27 24.58
CA ASP A 80 13.33 17.03 24.45
C ASP A 80 14.48 16.50 23.55
N GLN A 81 14.63 17.26 22.46
CA GLN A 81 15.79 17.56 21.64
C GLN A 81 17.01 16.61 21.67
N ARG A 82 17.07 15.65 20.73
CA ARG A 82 18.32 15.31 20.04
C ARG A 82 18.07 15.10 18.54
N LYS A 83 18.79 15.89 17.74
CA LYS A 83 18.66 16.01 16.27
C LYS A 83 19.14 14.75 15.55
N THR A 84 18.22 14.03 14.92
CA THR A 84 18.54 13.10 13.84
C THR A 84 18.23 13.77 12.51
N ARG A 85 19.25 13.96 11.67
CA ARG A 85 19.16 14.70 10.40
C ARG A 85 18.34 13.92 9.36
N PHE A 86 17.09 14.32 9.15
CA PHE A 86 16.35 14.00 7.92
C PHE A 86 16.75 14.99 6.83
N ASN A 87 17.34 14.47 5.76
CA ASN A 87 17.90 15.29 4.70
C ASN A 87 16.75 15.74 3.79
N ARG A 88 16.35 17.02 3.86
CA ARG A 88 15.44 17.62 2.87
C ARG A 88 16.19 17.75 1.54
N ARG A 89 16.27 16.66 0.79
CA ARG A 89 16.54 16.77 -0.64
C ARG A 89 15.21 17.09 -1.30
N LYS A 90 15.01 18.35 -1.70
CA LYS A 90 14.12 18.66 -2.82
C LYS A 90 14.75 18.04 -4.07
N LYS A 91 14.69 16.71 -4.20
CA LYS A 91 14.79 16.09 -5.50
C LYS A 91 13.41 16.29 -6.09
N THR A 92 13.31 17.11 -7.13
CA THR A 92 12.34 16.84 -8.18
C THR A 92 12.74 15.47 -8.69
N VAL A 93 12.18 14.42 -8.08
CA VAL A 93 12.24 13.09 -8.64
C VAL A 93 11.32 13.21 -9.84
N VAL A 94 11.88 13.57 -10.99
CA VAL A 94 11.41 12.95 -12.22
C VAL A 94 11.66 11.49 -11.95
N GLU A 95 10.64 10.82 -11.43
CA GLU A 95 10.61 9.38 -11.38
C GLU A 95 10.67 9.05 -12.86
N ASP A 96 11.87 8.69 -13.34
CA ASP A 96 11.94 7.82 -14.49
C ASP A 96 11.17 6.59 -14.05
N ASN A 97 9.86 6.64 -14.25
CA ASN A 97 8.98 5.51 -14.08
C ASN A 97 9.32 4.58 -15.24
N LYS A 98 10.50 3.95 -15.12
CA LYS A 98 11.07 3.00 -16.06
C LYS A 98 10.12 1.82 -16.27
N TRP A 99 9.08 1.71 -15.45
CA TRP A 99 7.98 0.77 -15.50
C TRP A 99 6.65 1.46 -15.81
N THR A 100 6.62 2.31 -16.85
CA THR A 100 5.34 2.76 -17.39
C THR A 100 4.48 1.56 -17.75
N ILE A 101 3.15 1.71 -17.68
CA ILE A 101 2.21 0.64 -18.06
C ILE A 101 2.49 0.14 -19.48
N ALA A 102 2.79 1.05 -20.40
CA ALA A 102 3.14 0.71 -21.78
C ALA A 102 4.40 -0.16 -21.86
N ARG A 103 5.44 0.14 -21.07
CA ARG A 103 6.67 -0.66 -21.05
C ARG A 103 6.46 -2.02 -20.40
N ARG A 104 5.72 -2.09 -19.28
CA ARG A 104 5.33 -3.35 -18.66
C ARG A 104 4.57 -4.26 -19.61
N ARG A 105 3.61 -3.70 -20.34
CA ARG A 105 2.82 -4.45 -21.33
C ARG A 105 3.68 -4.96 -22.48
N ARG A 106 4.62 -4.14 -22.96
CA ARG A 106 5.59 -4.57 -23.97
C ARG A 106 6.47 -5.70 -23.45
N ASP A 107 7.12 -5.49 -22.31
CA ASP A 107 8.06 -6.45 -21.72
C ASP A 107 7.36 -7.79 -21.40
N GLN A 108 6.11 -7.76 -20.91
CA GLN A 108 5.29 -8.97 -20.68
C GLN A 108 4.85 -9.65 -21.97
N GLY A 109 4.61 -8.90 -23.05
CA GLY A 109 4.22 -9.45 -24.35
C GLY A 109 5.38 -10.05 -25.14
N GLU A 110 6.60 -9.56 -24.90
CA GLU A 110 7.86 -10.08 -25.45
C GLU A 110 8.42 -11.28 -24.65
N ASP A 111 7.94 -11.46 -23.42
CA ASP A 111 8.31 -12.59 -22.56
C ASP A 111 7.71 -13.90 -23.10
N ASN A 112 8.57 -14.90 -23.33
CA ASN A 112 8.15 -16.20 -23.87
C ASN A 112 7.22 -16.98 -22.92
N ASP A 113 7.35 -16.78 -21.61
CA ASP A 113 6.59 -17.51 -20.60
C ASP A 113 5.29 -16.77 -20.20
N ILE A 114 5.30 -15.44 -20.27
CA ILE A 114 4.14 -14.61 -19.86
C ILE A 114 3.29 -14.18 -21.05
N GLY A 115 3.91 -13.90 -22.20
CA GLY A 115 3.26 -13.37 -23.39
C GLY A 115 2.11 -14.24 -23.90
N PRO A 116 2.27 -15.57 -24.05
CA PRO A 116 1.18 -16.42 -24.53
C PRO A 116 -0.01 -16.48 -23.56
N LEU A 117 0.23 -16.50 -22.24
CA LEU A 117 -0.83 -16.43 -21.22
C LEU A 117 -1.59 -15.11 -21.30
N LEU A 118 -0.88 -14.00 -21.54
CA LEU A 118 -1.47 -12.68 -21.65
C LEU A 118 -2.37 -12.57 -22.88
N ARG A 119 -1.93 -13.09 -24.03
CA ARG A 119 -2.72 -13.14 -25.27
C ARG A 119 -4.00 -13.91 -25.08
N TRP A 120 -3.94 -15.11 -24.49
CA TRP A 120 -5.16 -15.90 -24.25
C TRP A 120 -6.15 -15.21 -23.31
N LYS A 121 -5.64 -14.54 -22.28
CA LYS A 121 -6.47 -13.75 -21.37
C LYS A 121 -7.15 -12.57 -22.08
N GLU A 122 -6.49 -11.97 -23.06
CA GLU A 122 -7.02 -10.84 -23.84
C GLU A 122 -7.95 -11.28 -24.99
N ASP A 123 -7.65 -12.42 -25.64
CA ASP A 123 -8.43 -13.01 -26.74
C ASP A 123 -9.71 -13.71 -26.24
N GLY A 124 -9.87 -13.86 -24.91
CA GLY A 124 -11.06 -14.46 -24.30
C GLY A 124 -11.23 -15.94 -24.62
N ILE A 125 -10.16 -16.61 -25.05
CA ILE A 125 -10.15 -18.04 -25.33
C ILE A 125 -10.17 -18.78 -23.98
N ASN A 126 -10.96 -19.85 -23.87
CA ASN A 126 -10.96 -20.71 -22.70
C ASN A 126 -9.53 -21.20 -22.40
N ARG A 127 -9.17 -21.22 -21.11
CA ARG A 127 -7.87 -21.69 -20.63
C ARG A 127 -7.52 -23.03 -21.30
N PRO A 128 -6.43 -23.12 -22.07
CA PRO A 128 -6.09 -24.32 -22.83
C PRO A 128 -5.83 -25.49 -21.90
N GLY A 129 -6.15 -26.70 -22.36
CA GLY A 129 -5.96 -27.92 -21.61
C GLY A 129 -4.48 -28.26 -21.40
N TRP A 130 -4.19 -29.10 -20.41
CA TRP A 130 -2.82 -29.51 -20.08
C TRP A 130 -2.04 -30.08 -21.27
N SER A 131 -2.72 -30.83 -22.14
CA SER A 131 -2.12 -31.42 -23.34
C SER A 131 -1.61 -30.38 -24.32
N GLU A 132 -2.30 -29.23 -24.43
CA GLU A 132 -1.97 -28.15 -25.37
C GLU A 132 -0.78 -27.29 -24.90
N ILE A 133 -0.44 -27.35 -23.61
CA ILE A 133 0.69 -26.62 -23.02
C ILE A 133 1.83 -27.54 -22.58
N SER A 134 1.73 -28.83 -22.89
CA SER A 134 2.68 -29.85 -22.42
C SER A 134 4.08 -29.69 -23.00
N ASP A 135 4.22 -29.00 -24.14
CA ASP A 135 5.50 -28.66 -24.77
C ASP A 135 6.09 -27.32 -24.29
N GLU A 136 5.34 -26.54 -23.50
CA GLU A 136 5.77 -25.23 -23.01
C GLU A 136 6.79 -25.32 -21.86
N SER A 137 7.44 -24.18 -21.57
CA SER A 137 8.48 -24.11 -20.55
C SER A 137 7.98 -24.50 -19.14
N PRO A 138 8.85 -24.98 -18.25
CA PRO A 138 8.47 -25.27 -16.86
C PRO A 138 7.91 -24.05 -16.12
N SER A 139 8.46 -22.86 -16.40
CA SER A 139 8.00 -21.58 -15.83
C SER A 139 6.59 -21.24 -16.29
N PHE A 140 6.33 -21.41 -17.59
CA PHE A 140 5.01 -21.24 -18.20
C PHE A 140 3.97 -22.15 -17.53
N LYS A 141 4.29 -23.44 -17.37
CA LYS A 141 3.41 -24.42 -16.73
C LYS A 141 3.13 -24.10 -15.27
N ALA A 142 4.12 -23.58 -14.54
CA ALA A 142 3.95 -23.18 -13.15
C ALA A 142 3.00 -21.98 -13.01
N LEU A 143 3.11 -20.98 -13.90
CA LEU A 143 2.18 -19.85 -13.97
C LEU A 143 0.79 -20.31 -14.42
N TRP A 144 0.72 -21.23 -15.37
CA TRP A 144 -0.53 -21.80 -15.84
C TRP A 144 -1.24 -22.62 -14.76
N ALA A 145 -0.56 -23.22 -13.77
CA ALA A 145 -1.20 -24.05 -12.75
C ALA A 145 -1.87 -23.28 -11.60
N GLN A 146 -1.72 -21.95 -11.57
CA GLN A 146 -2.32 -21.05 -10.56
C GLN A 146 -3.78 -20.68 -10.87
#